data_AF-A0A1G3MB45-F1
#
_entry.id   AF-A0A1G3MB45-F1
#
_cell.length_a   1.000
_cell.length_b   1.000
_cell.length_c   1.000
_cell.angle_alpha   90.00
_cell.angle_beta   90.00
_cell.angle_gamma   90.00
#
_symmetry.space_group_name_H-M   'P 1'
#
loop_
_entity.id
_entity.type
_entity.pdbx_description
1 polymer ?
#
loop_
_entity_poly.entity_id
_entity_poly.type
_entity_poly.pdbx_seq_one_letter_code
_entity_poly.pdbx_strand_id
1 'polypeptide(L)'
;MGSREELLRRLPEGFLKITVQKPAGVGKLAESERVALIRKGNELYNLKKYDLARKIFVTTGYADGLIRLGDLYLKHSKPLEAFRMYLLAPDSKKVQAMVEKSVAVLRHWLSEEKPAAPKPAAPAPGTPAPGTPPQAAAGPKVPGPTAAPK
;
A
#
# COMPACT_ATOMS: atom_id res chain seq x y z
N MET A 1 22.12 0.67 33.27
CA MET A 1 22.19 0.82 31.79
C MET A 1 23.06 2.03 31.52
N GLY A 2 24.35 1.84 31.17
CA GLY A 2 25.28 2.96 30.91
C GLY A 2 24.85 3.75 29.68
N SER A 3 25.01 5.07 29.69
CA SER A 3 24.65 5.92 28.55
C SER A 3 25.50 5.57 27.32
N ARG A 4 24.96 5.84 26.14
CA ARG A 4 25.64 5.63 24.85
C ARG A 4 27.03 6.28 24.82
N GLU A 5 27.22 7.40 25.50
CA GLU A 5 28.52 8.08 25.56
C GLU A 5 29.56 7.32 26.38
N GLU A 6 29.15 6.62 27.43
CA GLU A 6 30.06 5.88 28.30
C GLU A 6 30.63 4.64 27.60
N LEU A 7 29.81 3.98 26.78
CA LEU A 7 30.25 2.86 25.94
C LEU A 7 31.24 3.30 24.85
N LEU A 8 31.05 4.50 24.28
CA LEU A 8 31.94 5.04 23.26
C LEU A 8 33.34 5.36 23.82
N ARG A 9 33.45 5.74 25.10
CA ARG A 9 34.73 6.04 25.76
C ARG A 9 35.58 4.80 26.07
N ARG A 10 34.97 3.61 26.15
CA ARG A 10 35.67 2.36 26.46
C ARG A 10 36.26 1.66 25.23
N LEU A 11 36.02 2.19 24.03
CA LEU A 11 36.51 1.60 22.80
C LEU A 11 37.92 2.13 22.48
N PRO A 12 38.85 1.25 22.05
CA PRO A 12 40.17 1.69 21.65
C PRO A 12 40.09 2.64 20.45
N GLU A 13 41.00 3.63 20.38
CA GLU A 13 41.03 4.57 19.26
C GLU A 13 41.10 3.82 17.92
N GLY A 14 40.21 4.17 17.00
CA GLY A 14 40.11 3.55 15.67
C GLY A 14 39.26 2.27 15.59
N PHE A 15 38.73 1.72 16.70
CA PHE A 15 37.87 0.52 16.67
C PHE A 15 36.57 0.76 15.90
N LEU A 16 35.99 1.95 16.04
CA LEU A 16 34.93 2.41 15.18
C LEU A 16 35.53 3.40 14.17
N LYS A 17 35.77 2.93 12.94
CA LYS A 17 35.80 3.83 11.80
C LYS A 17 34.36 4.27 11.57
N ILE A 18 33.86 5.15 12.43
CA ILE A 18 32.60 5.84 12.18
C ILE A 18 32.90 6.72 10.98
N THR A 19 32.68 6.19 9.78
CA THR A 19 32.30 7.04 8.68
C THR A 19 30.96 7.61 9.09
N VAL A 20 30.98 8.62 9.96
CA VAL A 20 29.97 9.66 9.94
C VAL A 20 30.21 10.38 8.61
N GLN A 21 29.97 9.68 7.52
CA GLN A 21 29.27 10.28 6.41
C GLN A 21 27.85 10.52 6.92
N LYS A 22 27.71 11.39 7.94
CA LYS A 22 26.67 12.40 7.89
C LYS A 22 26.89 12.97 6.50
N PRO A 23 25.96 12.78 5.55
CA PRO A 23 26.17 13.27 4.21
C PRO A 23 26.60 14.72 4.38
N ALA A 24 27.83 15.02 4.01
CA ALA A 24 28.39 16.36 4.04
C ALA A 24 27.52 17.13 3.05
N GLY A 25 26.44 17.74 3.52
CA GLY A 25 25.36 18.21 2.65
C GLY A 25 23.93 18.23 3.20
N VAL A 26 23.69 18.00 4.51
CA VAL A 26 22.50 18.60 5.17
C VAL A 26 22.89 19.88 5.90
N GLY A 27 23.90 20.59 5.38
CA GLY A 27 23.86 22.05 5.46
C GLY A 27 22.74 22.46 4.52
N LYS A 28 21.78 23.24 5.02
CA LYS A 28 20.67 23.77 4.23
C LYS A 28 21.29 24.42 2.97
N LEU A 29 21.19 23.77 1.81
CA LEU A 29 21.66 24.36 0.55
C LEU A 29 21.09 25.77 0.47
N ALA A 30 21.90 26.74 0.02
CA ALA A 30 21.33 28.05 -0.25
C ALA A 30 20.19 27.87 -1.26
N GLU A 31 19.06 28.54 -1.04
CA GLU A 31 17.86 28.29 -1.87
C GLU A 31 18.16 28.55 -3.37
N SER A 32 19.04 29.52 -3.66
CA SER A 32 19.53 29.79 -5.01
C SER A 32 20.26 28.60 -5.65
N GLU A 33 21.17 27.96 -4.92
CA GLU A 33 21.91 26.77 -5.36
C GLU A 33 20.96 25.58 -5.54
N ARG A 34 20.02 25.40 -4.60
CA ARG A 34 18.99 24.37 -4.68
C ARG A 34 18.15 24.52 -5.95
N VAL A 35 17.70 25.74 -6.26
CA VAL A 35 16.92 26.01 -7.48
C VAL A 35 17.74 25.76 -8.74
N ALA A 36 19.00 26.19 -8.79
CA ALA A 36 19.88 25.93 -9.92
C ALA A 36 20.09 24.43 -10.16
N LEU A 37 20.28 23.65 -9.09
CA LEU A 37 20.37 22.20 -9.16
C LEU A 37 19.07 21.57 -9.66
N ILE A 38 17.91 22.01 -9.15
CA ILE A 38 16.61 21.50 -9.60
C ILE A 38 16.40 21.73 -11.11
N ARG A 39 16.76 22.93 -11.62
CA ARG A 39 16.68 23.23 -13.06
C ARG A 39 17.55 22.27 -13.87
N LYS A 40 18.81 22.07 -13.48
CA LYS A 40 19.71 21.10 -14.11
C LYS A 40 19.18 19.66 -14.02
N GLY A 41 18.57 19.29 -12.90
CA GLY A 41 17.90 18.00 -12.73
C GLY A 41 16.75 17.79 -13.70
N ASN A 42 15.95 18.84 -13.92
CA ASN A 42 14.86 18.82 -14.90
C ASN A 42 15.37 18.71 -16.34
N GLU A 43 16.45 19.42 -16.69
CA GLU A 43 17.09 19.29 -18.00
C GLU A 43 17.58 17.85 -18.24
N LEU A 44 18.27 17.26 -17.26
CA LEU A 44 18.74 15.87 -17.34
C LEU A 44 17.58 14.87 -17.44
N TYR A 45 16.48 15.13 -16.74
CA TYR A 45 15.28 14.31 -16.82
C TYR A 45 14.68 14.34 -18.23
N ASN A 46 14.58 15.53 -18.84
CA ASN A 46 14.09 15.71 -20.21
C ASN A 46 15.01 15.03 -21.25
N LEU A 47 16.33 15.02 -21.00
CA LEU A 47 17.32 14.28 -21.79
C LEU A 47 17.30 12.76 -21.53
N LYS A 48 16.34 12.24 -20.77
CA LYS A 48 16.22 10.82 -20.37
C LYS A 48 17.42 10.29 -19.57
N LYS A 49 18.26 11.18 -19.02
CA LYS A 49 19.38 10.82 -18.14
C LYS A 49 18.88 10.66 -16.70
N TYR A 50 17.97 9.70 -16.50
CA TYR A 50 17.21 9.52 -15.26
C TYR A 50 18.10 9.24 -14.04
N ASP A 51 19.21 8.53 -14.23
CA ASP A 51 20.15 8.24 -13.14
C ASP A 51 20.82 9.49 -12.57
N LEU A 52 21.16 10.45 -13.44
CA LEU A 52 21.77 11.71 -13.03
C LEU A 52 20.71 12.64 -12.41
N ALA A 53 19.53 12.72 -13.03
CA ALA A 53 18.41 13.48 -12.48
C ALA A 53 18.03 12.99 -11.07
N ARG A 54 18.00 11.67 -10.85
CA ARG A 54 17.75 11.05 -9.54
C ARG A 54 18.71 11.55 -8.48
N LYS A 55 20.02 11.54 -8.76
CA LYS A 55 21.03 12.01 -7.79
C LYS A 55 20.76 13.45 -7.35
N ILE A 56 20.43 14.31 -8.31
CA ILE A 56 20.09 15.71 -8.05
C ILE A 56 18.82 15.81 -7.19
N PHE A 57 17.73 15.18 -7.60
CA PHE A 57 16.44 15.29 -6.88
C PHE A 57 16.50 14.74 -5.45
N VAL A 58 17.25 13.65 -5.23
CA VAL A 58 17.49 13.10 -3.89
C VAL A 58 18.33 14.07 -3.06
N THR A 59 19.36 14.68 -3.64
CA THR A 59 20.23 15.65 -2.94
C THR A 59 19.48 16.92 -2.57
N THR A 60 18.61 17.43 -3.45
CA THR A 60 17.83 18.66 -3.23
C THR A 60 16.52 18.45 -2.47
N GLY A 61 16.12 17.21 -2.24
CA GLY A 61 14.80 16.86 -1.68
C GLY A 61 13.64 17.41 -2.53
N TYR A 62 13.75 17.36 -3.86
CA TYR A 62 12.72 17.93 -4.74
C TYR A 62 11.58 16.94 -4.95
N ALA A 63 10.50 17.12 -4.18
CA ALA A 63 9.37 16.19 -4.12
C ALA A 63 8.77 15.89 -5.51
N ASP A 64 8.47 16.89 -6.33
CA ASP A 64 7.88 16.67 -7.66
C ASP A 64 8.79 15.86 -8.60
N GLY A 65 10.11 16.14 -8.58
CA GLY A 65 11.08 15.36 -9.35
C GLY A 65 11.17 13.90 -8.89
N LEU A 66 11.08 13.66 -7.58
CA LEU A 66 11.05 12.32 -7.00
C LEU A 66 9.75 11.58 -7.37
N ILE A 67 8.60 12.24 -7.32
CA ILE A 67 7.31 11.65 -7.71
C ILE A 67 7.32 11.24 -9.18
N ARG A 68 7.81 12.11 -10.08
CA ARG A 68 7.92 11.80 -11.52
C ARG A 68 8.85 10.61 -11.78
N LEU A 69 9.98 10.53 -11.08
CA LEU A 69 10.86 9.35 -11.13
C LEU A 69 10.17 8.10 -10.59
N GLY A 70 9.39 8.22 -9.51
CA GLY A 70 8.61 7.11 -8.96
C GLY A 70 7.62 6.57 -9.98
N ASP A 71 6.86 7.46 -10.64
CA ASP A 71 5.91 7.08 -11.69
C ASP A 71 6.61 6.43 -12.89
N LEU A 72 7.81 6.91 -13.25
CA LEU A 72 8.65 6.28 -14.26
C LEU A 72 9.09 4.88 -13.85
N TYR A 73 9.57 4.67 -12.63
CA TYR A 73 9.96 3.35 -12.16
C TYR A 73 8.79 2.36 -12.12
N LEU A 74 7.58 2.80 -11.76
CA LEU A 74 6.39 1.96 -11.87
C LEU A 74 6.12 1.52 -13.32
N LYS A 75 6.26 2.43 -14.29
CA LYS A 75 6.10 2.10 -15.72
C LYS A 75 7.15 1.10 -16.22
N HIS A 76 8.32 1.08 -15.60
CA HIS A 76 9.41 0.13 -15.90
C HIS A 76 9.38 -1.14 -15.05
N SER A 77 8.28 -1.44 -14.35
CA SER A 77 8.14 -2.61 -13.49
C SER A 77 9.18 -2.68 -12.37
N LYS A 78 9.58 -1.52 -11.84
CA LYS A 78 10.52 -1.34 -10.72
C LYS A 78 9.80 -0.80 -9.47
N PRO A 79 8.94 -1.61 -8.82
CA PRO A 79 8.10 -1.13 -7.73
C PRO A 79 8.89 -0.73 -6.48
N LEU A 80 10.02 -1.37 -6.18
CA LEU A 80 10.81 -1.04 -4.99
C LEU A 80 11.50 0.33 -5.14
N GLU A 81 12.03 0.62 -6.32
CA GLU A 81 12.62 1.92 -6.64
C GLU A 81 11.56 3.01 -6.63
N ALA A 82 10.38 2.74 -7.17
CA ALA A 82 9.25 3.66 -7.11
C ALA A 82 8.84 3.98 -5.67
N PHE A 83 8.68 2.95 -4.83
CA PHE A 83 8.35 3.10 -3.42
C PHE A 83 9.35 3.97 -2.68
N ARG A 84 10.66 3.74 -2.90
CA ARG A 84 11.73 4.56 -2.33
C ARG A 84 11.60 6.02 -2.74
N MET A 85 11.26 6.31 -4.00
CA MET A 85 11.09 7.70 -4.45
C MET A 85 9.89 8.38 -3.79
N TYR A 86 8.76 7.68 -3.64
CA TYR A 86 7.58 8.25 -2.97
C TYR A 86 7.80 8.50 -1.48
N LEU A 87 8.56 7.63 -0.80
CA LEU A 87 8.97 7.84 0.60
C LEU A 87 9.84 9.10 0.76
N LEU A 88 10.76 9.34 -0.18
CA LEU A 88 11.62 10.53 -0.16
C LEU A 88 10.88 11.82 -0.55
N ALA A 89 9.74 11.71 -1.25
CA ALA A 89 8.91 12.82 -1.71
C ALA A 89 7.76 13.22 -0.77
N PRO A 90 7.82 12.78 0.50
CA PRO A 90 6.67 12.56 1.40
C PRO A 90 5.27 12.38 0.76
N ASP A 91 5.12 11.57 -0.30
CA ASP A 91 3.80 11.32 -0.90
C ASP A 91 3.07 10.17 -0.19
N SER A 92 2.39 10.50 0.91
CA SER A 92 1.69 9.52 1.74
C SER A 92 0.63 8.71 0.98
N LYS A 93 -0.02 9.31 -0.03
CA LYS A 93 -1.08 8.63 -0.79
C LYS A 93 -0.50 7.50 -1.63
N LYS A 94 0.57 7.78 -2.39
CA LYS A 94 1.22 6.77 -3.23
C LYS A 94 1.91 5.71 -2.39
N VAL A 95 2.57 6.11 -1.29
CA VAL A 95 3.17 5.17 -0.33
C VAL A 95 2.12 4.22 0.23
N GLN A 96 1.00 4.74 0.73
CA GLN A 96 -0.05 3.92 1.31
C GLN A 96 -0.66 2.96 0.28
N ALA A 97 -0.95 3.44 -0.94
CA ALA A 97 -1.48 2.59 -2.01
C ALA A 97 -0.53 1.43 -2.37
N MET A 98 0.79 1.65 -2.32
CA MET A 98 1.78 0.58 -2.55
C MET A 98 1.86 -0.40 -1.38
N VAL A 99 1.80 0.10 -0.15
CA VAL A 99 1.79 -0.74 1.06
C VAL A 99 0.54 -1.62 1.07
N GLU A 100 -0.64 -1.07 0.81
CA GLU A 100 -1.90 -1.82 0.76
C GLU A 100 -1.86 -2.95 -0.25
N LYS A 101 -1.36 -2.69 -1.47
CA LYS A 101 -1.17 -3.73 -2.50
C LYS A 101 -0.20 -4.81 -2.04
N SER A 102 0.92 -4.42 -1.42
CA SER A 102 1.92 -5.37 -0.90
C SER A 102 1.34 -6.25 0.20
N VAL A 103 0.58 -5.66 1.13
CA VAL A 103 -0.12 -6.38 2.20
C VAL A 103 -1.17 -7.33 1.63
N ALA A 104 -1.91 -6.94 0.59
CA ALA A 104 -2.88 -7.80 -0.06
C ALA A 104 -2.24 -9.06 -0.67
N VAL A 105 -1.09 -8.90 -1.35
CA VAL A 105 -0.32 -10.02 -1.90
C VAL A 105 0.18 -10.94 -0.78
N LEU A 106 0.74 -10.37 0.29
CA LEU A 106 1.21 -11.16 1.43
C LEU A 106 0.06 -11.93 2.11
N ARG A 107 -1.10 -11.29 2.30
CA ARG A 107 -2.29 -11.95 2.87
C ARG A 107 -2.76 -13.10 1.99
N HIS A 108 -2.73 -12.93 0.68
CA HIS A 108 -3.12 -13.98 -0.26
C HIS A 108 -2.18 -15.19 -0.12
N TRP A 109 -0.86 -14.98 -0.17
CA TRP A 109 0.12 -16.05 0.02
C TRP A 109 0.00 -16.76 1.37
N LEU A 110 -0.24 -16.02 2.45
CA LEU A 110 -0.46 -16.60 3.79
C LEU A 110 -1.79 -17.36 3.92
N SER A 111 -2.79 -17.03 3.10
CA SER A 111 -4.11 -17.67 3.18
C SER A 111 -4.19 -18.98 2.40
N GLU A 112 -3.28 -19.23 1.45
CA GLU A 112 -3.21 -20.49 0.69
C GLU A 112 -2.69 -21.67 1.53
N GLU A 113 -2.06 -21.42 2.69
CA GLU A 113 -1.65 -22.48 3.63
C GLU A 113 -2.77 -23.00 4.53
N LYS A 114 -3.96 -22.37 4.52
CA LYS A 114 -5.10 -22.86 5.31
C LYS A 114 -5.84 -23.92 4.47
N PRO A 115 -5.81 -25.22 4.81
CA PRO A 115 -6.62 -26.20 4.10
C PRO A 115 -8.07 -25.75 4.22
N ALA A 116 -8.72 -25.61 3.06
CA ALA A 116 -10.12 -25.21 2.98
C ALA A 116 -10.94 -26.17 3.86
N ALA A 117 -11.46 -25.66 4.98
CA ALA A 117 -12.47 -26.37 5.74
C ALA A 117 -13.64 -26.69 4.78
N PRO A 118 -14.18 -27.92 4.82
CA PRO A 118 -15.24 -28.30 3.90
C PRO A 118 -16.44 -27.36 4.14
N LYS A 119 -16.89 -26.70 3.07
CA LYS A 119 -18.14 -25.92 3.12
C LYS A 119 -19.27 -26.87 3.52
N PRO A 120 -20.14 -26.52 4.48
CA PRO A 120 -21.35 -27.29 4.73
C PRO A 120 -22.18 -27.29 3.45
N ALA A 121 -22.46 -28.49 2.93
CA ALA A 121 -23.33 -28.69 1.79
C ALA A 121 -24.68 -28.03 2.06
N ALA A 122 -25.14 -27.20 1.12
CA ALA A 122 -26.51 -26.71 1.12
C ALA A 122 -27.49 -27.90 1.12
N PRO A 123 -28.61 -27.85 1.86
CA PRO A 123 -29.62 -28.89 1.76
C PRO A 123 -30.26 -28.85 0.37
N ALA A 124 -30.16 -29.97 -0.35
CA ALA A 124 -30.78 -30.16 -1.65
C ALA A 124 -32.32 -30.10 -1.55
N PRO A 125 -33.02 -29.53 -2.54
CA PRO A 125 -34.47 -29.51 -2.59
C PRO A 125 -35.02 -30.84 -3.13
N GLY A 126 -36.01 -31.39 -2.43
CA GLY A 126 -36.91 -32.41 -2.98
C GLY A 126 -36.73 -33.81 -2.39
N THR A 127 -37.58 -34.13 -1.42
CA THR A 127 -38.04 -35.50 -1.19
C THR A 127 -39.56 -35.47 -1.03
N PRO A 128 -40.32 -36.31 -1.74
CA PRO A 128 -41.77 -36.16 -1.91
C PRO A 128 -42.59 -36.68 -0.71
N ALA A 129 -43.79 -36.12 -0.55
CA ALA A 129 -44.81 -36.57 0.38
C ALA A 129 -45.42 -37.92 -0.04
N PRO A 130 -45.94 -38.70 0.92
CA PRO A 130 -47.10 -39.53 0.66
C PRO A 130 -48.19 -39.38 1.73
N GLY A 131 -49.45 -39.36 1.27
CA GLY A 131 -50.60 -39.78 2.06
C GLY A 131 -51.65 -38.71 2.34
N THR A 132 -52.77 -38.78 1.63
CA THR A 132 -54.04 -38.09 1.93
C THR A 132 -55.10 -39.19 2.16
N PRO A 133 -56.29 -38.91 2.70
CA PRO A 133 -56.70 -38.61 4.08
C PRO A 133 -57.72 -39.69 4.59
N PRO A 134 -58.55 -39.51 5.67
CA PRO A 134 -59.82 -38.77 5.51
C PRO A 134 -60.43 -38.04 6.75
N GLN A 135 -61.18 -36.98 6.41
CA GLN A 135 -62.49 -36.49 6.88
C GLN A 135 -62.83 -36.23 8.37
N ALA A 136 -63.25 -34.97 8.64
CA ALA A 136 -64.50 -34.51 9.28
C ALA A 136 -64.32 -33.02 9.67
N ALA A 137 -65.29 -32.10 9.74
CA ALA A 137 -66.66 -31.95 9.28
C ALA A 137 -67.02 -30.46 9.54
N ALA A 138 -67.98 -29.95 8.77
CA ALA A 138 -68.95 -28.90 9.11
C ALA A 138 -68.52 -27.44 9.39
N GLY A 139 -69.08 -26.53 8.56
CA GLY A 139 -69.42 -25.16 8.97
C GLY A 139 -69.43 -24.14 7.81
N PRO A 140 -70.59 -23.77 7.24
CA PRO A 140 -70.68 -22.70 6.25
C PRO A 140 -71.11 -21.37 6.89
N LYS A 141 -70.59 -20.23 6.42
CA LYS A 141 -71.39 -18.99 6.25
C LYS A 141 -70.60 -17.85 5.56
N VAL A 142 -71.06 -17.56 4.34
CA VAL A 142 -71.28 -16.28 3.60
C VAL A 142 -70.23 -15.14 3.54
N PRO A 143 -70.16 -14.41 2.41
CA PRO A 143 -69.10 -13.48 2.04
C PRO A 143 -69.43 -12.01 2.33
N GLY A 144 -68.40 -11.18 2.50
CA GLY A 144 -68.48 -9.71 2.53
C GLY A 144 -67.60 -9.08 1.44
N PRO A 145 -68.03 -8.00 0.75
CA PRO A 145 -67.56 -7.67 -0.59
C PRO A 145 -66.40 -6.67 -0.67
N THR A 146 -65.69 -6.82 -1.78
CA THR A 146 -64.89 -5.90 -2.61
C THR A 146 -65.18 -4.40 -2.52
N ALA A 147 -64.12 -3.60 -2.34
CA ALA A 147 -63.87 -2.29 -3.01
C ALA A 147 -62.41 -1.90 -2.72
N ALA A 148 -61.47 -2.08 -3.65
CA ALA A 148 -61.06 -1.16 -4.71
C ALA A 148 -60.28 0.10 -4.19
N PRO A 149 -59.08 0.38 -4.75
CA PRO A 149 -58.15 1.37 -4.21
C PRO A 149 -58.29 2.75 -4.86
N LYS A 150 -57.76 3.78 -4.18
CA LYS A 150 -57.12 4.96 -4.78
C LYS A 150 -55.96 5.40 -3.89
#